data_AF-A0A517XWN4-F1
#
_entry.id   AF-A0A517XWN4-F1
#
_cell.length_a   1.000
_cell.length_b   1.000
_cell.length_c   1.000
_cell.angle_alpha   90.00
_cell.angle_beta   90.00
_cell.angle_gamma   90.00
#
_symmetry.space_group_name_H-M   'P 1'
#
loop_
_entity.id
_entity.type
_entity.pdbx_description
1 polymer ?
#
loop_
_entity_poly.entity_id
_entity_poly.type
_entity_poly.pdbx_seq_one_letter_code
_entity_poly.pdbx_strand_id
1 'polypeptide(L)'
;MIVPGGLVLTAAHCIDLDGAGGMALGDRCIERARTADGKNLLLSVLAAEPVADVAALGAPDAPDLPEEAEAAAALLAATEPVQLFRGEFEPKDVVEGYGPVSWALPVFILGPDGEWIAATATVVGENEPTALFAAERPVRGGASGGPVVTQDGLLVGLVSSSHEAAAGDEGERPLYHGKIVRPLLALPVWLVSTLRTARGVPNRLRV
;
A
#
# COMPACT_ATOMS: atom_id res chain seq x y z
N MET A 1 -4.02 5.24 -3.07
CA MET A 1 -4.82 5.54 -1.84
C MET A 1 -4.11 6.61 -1.03
N ILE A 2 -4.83 7.50 -0.34
CA ILE A 2 -4.25 8.53 0.54
C ILE A 2 -4.19 8.03 1.99
N VAL A 3 -3.04 8.23 2.63
CA VAL A 3 -2.75 7.83 4.02
C VAL A 3 -2.23 9.04 4.82
N PRO A 4 -2.12 8.95 6.16
CA PRO A 4 -1.73 10.06 7.00
C PRO A 4 -0.40 10.71 6.57
N GLY A 5 -0.28 12.02 6.76
CA GLY A 5 0.89 12.79 6.31
C GLY A 5 0.79 13.31 4.88
N GLY A 6 -0.39 13.23 4.25
CA GLY A 6 -0.58 13.70 2.87
C GLY A 6 0.16 12.84 1.86
N LEU A 7 0.22 11.53 2.10
CA LEU A 7 0.96 10.59 1.28
C LEU A 7 0.02 9.72 0.47
N VAL A 8 0.41 9.39 -0.75
CA VAL A 8 -0.23 8.35 -1.55
C VAL A 8 0.62 7.09 -1.47
N LEU A 9 -0.01 5.97 -1.13
CA LEU A 9 0.63 4.66 -1.26
C LEU A 9 0.09 3.91 -2.47
N THR A 10 0.99 3.20 -3.13
CA THR A 10 0.74 2.31 -4.28
C THR A 10 1.80 1.21 -4.35
N ALA A 11 1.64 0.25 -5.26
CA ALA A 11 2.66 -0.75 -5.55
C ALA A 11 3.78 -0.12 -6.40
N ALA A 12 5.03 -0.54 -6.17
CA ALA A 12 6.18 0.04 -6.86
C ALA A 12 6.16 -0.23 -8.37
N HIS A 13 5.65 -1.39 -8.80
CA HIS A 13 5.50 -1.69 -10.23
C HIS A 13 4.39 -0.89 -10.93
N CYS A 14 3.59 -0.10 -10.19
CA CYS A 14 2.56 0.77 -10.76
C CYS A 14 3.07 2.18 -11.10
N ILE A 15 4.32 2.50 -10.76
CA ILE A 15 4.94 3.78 -11.10
C ILE A 15 6.00 3.58 -12.19
N ASP A 16 6.25 4.62 -12.99
CA ASP A 16 7.26 4.60 -14.04
C ASP A 16 8.65 4.85 -13.44
N LEU A 17 9.23 3.80 -12.88
CA LEU A 17 10.54 3.82 -12.24
C LEU A 17 11.51 2.91 -13.00
N ASP A 18 12.39 3.50 -13.81
CA ASP A 18 13.42 2.75 -14.55
C ASP A 18 14.80 2.75 -13.85
N GLY A 19 15.00 3.63 -12.87
CA GLY A 19 16.26 3.78 -12.16
C GLY A 19 17.43 4.18 -13.05
N ALA A 20 17.16 4.76 -14.23
CA ALA A 20 18.14 5.08 -15.24
C ALA A 20 18.14 6.59 -15.57
N GLY A 21 19.10 7.01 -16.41
CA GLY A 21 19.18 8.38 -16.91
C GLY A 21 19.18 9.43 -15.80
N GLY A 22 18.28 10.41 -15.93
CA GLY A 22 18.12 11.49 -14.96
C GLY A 22 17.81 11.00 -13.55
N MET A 23 16.99 9.95 -13.39
CA MET A 23 16.63 9.43 -12.06
C MET A 23 17.86 8.89 -11.32
N ALA A 24 18.78 8.23 -12.04
CA ALA A 24 20.05 7.78 -11.48
C ALA A 24 20.99 8.93 -11.10
N LEU A 25 20.81 10.10 -11.72
CA LEU A 25 21.59 11.32 -11.47
C LEU A 25 20.94 12.25 -10.44
N GLY A 26 19.78 11.88 -9.88
CA GLY A 26 19.08 12.64 -8.86
C GLY A 26 17.99 13.58 -9.39
N ASP A 27 17.59 13.45 -10.65
CA ASP A 27 16.40 14.13 -11.15
C ASP A 27 15.15 13.62 -10.41
N ARG A 28 14.19 14.53 -10.21
CA ARG A 28 12.91 14.20 -9.57
C ARG A 28 12.15 13.19 -10.42
N CYS A 29 11.64 12.14 -9.79
CA CYS A 29 10.71 11.21 -10.40
C CYS A 29 9.28 11.74 -10.17
N ILE A 30 8.63 12.18 -11.25
CA ILE A 30 7.25 12.68 -11.25
C ILE A 30 6.33 11.65 -11.89
N GLU A 31 5.33 11.21 -11.13
CA GLU A 31 4.35 10.22 -11.54
C GLU A 31 2.99 10.87 -11.81
N ARG A 32 2.25 10.36 -12.80
CA ARG A 32 0.91 10.85 -13.11
C ARG A 32 -0.14 9.90 -12.53
N ALA A 33 -0.88 10.37 -11.54
CA ALA A 33 -2.03 9.67 -11.01
C ALA A 33 -3.33 10.16 -11.65
N ARG A 34 -4.30 9.27 -11.84
CA ARG A 34 -5.68 9.63 -12.19
C ARG A 34 -6.57 9.47 -10.95
N THR A 35 -7.32 10.51 -10.62
CA THR A 35 -8.29 10.50 -9.53
C THR A 35 -9.61 9.84 -9.96
N ALA A 36 -10.46 9.48 -8.99
CA ALA A 36 -11.76 8.87 -9.26
C ALA A 36 -12.70 9.78 -10.09
N ASP A 37 -12.58 11.11 -9.95
CA ASP A 37 -13.32 12.10 -10.75
C ASP A 37 -12.67 12.38 -12.12
N GLY A 38 -11.66 11.60 -12.52
CA GLY A 38 -11.04 11.64 -13.84
C GLY A 38 -9.98 12.72 -14.05
N LYS A 39 -9.62 13.47 -13.00
CA LYS A 39 -8.53 14.46 -13.08
C LYS A 39 -7.18 13.77 -13.08
N ASN A 40 -6.21 14.40 -13.74
CA ASN A 40 -4.82 13.98 -13.66
C ASN A 40 -4.12 14.82 -12.60
N LEU A 41 -3.31 14.16 -11.79
CA LEU A 41 -2.51 14.76 -10.74
C LEU A 41 -1.05 14.37 -10.97
N LEU A 42 -0.14 15.32 -10.82
CA LEU A 42 1.28 15.01 -10.75
C LEU A 42 1.68 14.85 -9.29
N LEU A 43 2.43 13.80 -9.00
CA LEU A 43 2.96 13.49 -7.68
C LEU A 43 4.45 13.23 -7.78
N SER A 44 5.22 13.64 -6.77
CA SER A 44 6.61 13.21 -6.65
C SER A 44 6.69 11.85 -5.99
N VAL A 45 7.48 10.94 -6.56
CA VAL A 45 7.87 9.69 -5.90
C VAL A 45 8.86 10.04 -4.80
N LEU A 46 8.45 9.87 -3.55
CA LEU A 46 9.26 10.19 -2.37
C LEU A 46 10.13 9.01 -1.95
N ALA A 47 9.62 7.79 -2.14
CA ALA A 47 10.37 6.55 -1.97
C ALA A 47 9.71 5.43 -2.77
N ALA A 48 10.52 4.49 -3.24
CA ALA A 48 10.08 3.22 -3.79
C ALA A 48 10.98 2.10 -3.25
N GLU A 49 10.37 1.02 -2.78
CA GLU A 49 11.03 -0.22 -2.42
C GLU A 49 10.55 -1.30 -3.41
N PRO A 50 11.29 -1.52 -4.50
CA PRO A 50 10.85 -2.41 -5.59
C PRO A 50 10.80 -3.88 -5.18
N VAL A 51 11.57 -4.31 -4.16
CA VAL A 51 11.59 -5.71 -3.72
C VAL A 51 10.34 -6.05 -2.90
N ALA A 52 10.01 -5.16 -1.96
CA ALA A 52 8.76 -5.30 -1.21
C ALA A 52 7.54 -4.95 -2.07
N ASP A 53 7.72 -4.19 -3.15
CA ASP A 53 6.71 -3.72 -4.10
C ASP A 53 5.77 -2.65 -3.51
N VAL A 54 6.38 -1.57 -3.01
CA VAL A 54 5.64 -0.41 -2.46
C VAL A 54 6.32 0.90 -2.82
N ALA A 55 5.51 1.90 -3.15
CA ALA A 55 5.96 3.26 -3.33
C ALA A 55 5.10 4.24 -2.51
N ALA A 56 5.75 5.31 -2.07
CA ALA A 56 5.11 6.44 -1.41
C ALA A 56 5.32 7.70 -2.26
N LEU A 57 4.23 8.40 -2.53
CA LEU A 57 4.21 9.61 -3.31
C LEU A 57 3.63 10.77 -2.50
N GLY A 58 3.99 11.99 -2.87
CA GLY A 58 3.49 13.22 -2.26
C GLY A 58 3.32 14.33 -3.28
N ALA A 59 2.88 15.50 -2.79
CA ALA A 59 2.82 16.70 -3.63
C ALA A 59 4.22 17.00 -4.20
N PRO A 60 4.31 17.40 -5.48
CA PRO A 60 5.58 17.81 -6.07
C PRO A 60 6.23 18.96 -5.29
N ASP A 61 7.48 18.80 -4.87
CA ASP A 61 8.30 19.89 -4.35
C ASP A 61 9.12 20.47 -5.51
N ALA A 62 8.41 21.19 -6.38
CA ALA A 62 8.95 21.61 -7.67
C ALA A 62 8.66 23.09 -7.96
N PRO A 63 9.67 23.97 -7.92
CA PRO A 63 9.51 25.40 -8.22
C PRO A 63 8.99 25.67 -9.64
N ASP A 64 9.19 24.72 -10.54
CA ASP A 64 8.77 24.72 -11.94
C ASP A 64 7.37 24.10 -12.18
N LEU A 65 6.72 23.55 -11.14
CA LEU A 65 5.36 22.98 -11.20
C LEU A 65 4.46 23.52 -10.08
N PRO A 66 4.33 24.85 -9.92
CA PRO A 66 3.62 25.42 -8.77
C PRO A 66 2.11 25.10 -8.77
N GLU A 67 1.47 25.09 -9.94
CA GLU A 67 0.03 24.80 -10.06
C GLU A 67 -0.27 23.33 -9.75
N GLU A 68 0.57 22.41 -10.23
CA GLU A 68 0.42 20.99 -9.95
C GLU A 68 0.73 20.65 -8.49
N ALA A 69 1.73 21.32 -7.90
CA ALA A 69 2.04 21.21 -6.48
C ALA A 69 0.84 21.65 -5.61
N GLU A 70 0.22 22.78 -5.94
CA GLU A 70 -0.95 23.28 -5.24
C GLU A 70 -2.17 22.35 -5.41
N ALA A 71 -2.42 21.88 -6.63
CA ALA A 71 -3.52 20.95 -6.91
C ALA A 71 -3.35 19.62 -6.16
N ALA A 72 -2.13 19.07 -6.12
CA ALA A 72 -1.81 17.87 -5.36
C ALA A 72 -2.00 18.10 -3.85
N ALA A 73 -1.42 19.17 -3.30
CA ALA A 73 -1.55 19.51 -1.89
C ALA A 73 -3.03 19.69 -1.48
N ALA A 74 -3.83 20.37 -2.30
CA ALA A 74 -5.24 20.59 -2.05
C ALA A 74 -6.04 19.26 -2.01
N LEU A 75 -5.80 18.36 -2.96
CA LEU A 75 -6.45 17.04 -2.96
C LEU A 75 -6.06 16.22 -1.73
N LEU A 76 -4.76 16.18 -1.41
CA LEU A 76 -4.23 15.42 -0.28
C LEU A 76 -4.76 15.95 1.06
N ALA A 77 -4.96 17.27 1.19
CA ALA A 77 -5.52 17.89 2.38
C ALA A 77 -7.05 17.71 2.49
N ALA A 78 -7.77 17.69 1.36
CA ALA A 78 -9.23 17.54 1.34
C ALA A 78 -9.70 16.09 1.48
N THR A 79 -8.81 15.11 1.28
CA THR A 79 -9.17 13.68 1.35
C THR A 79 -8.92 13.12 2.74
N GLU A 80 -9.92 12.45 3.31
CA GLU A 80 -9.75 11.75 4.58
C GLU A 80 -8.76 10.57 4.41
N PRO A 81 -7.67 10.53 5.17
CA PRO A 81 -6.65 9.51 5.02
C PRO A 81 -7.08 8.17 5.62
N VAL A 82 -6.82 7.08 4.90
CA VAL A 82 -7.02 5.71 5.40
C VAL A 82 -5.99 5.45 6.51
N GLN A 83 -6.49 5.20 7.73
CA GLN A 83 -5.63 4.97 8.89
C GLN A 83 -4.93 3.62 8.79
N LEU A 84 -3.66 3.57 9.17
CA LEU A 84 -2.89 2.33 9.15
C LEU A 84 -3.24 1.46 10.36
N PHE A 85 -3.39 0.17 10.11
CA PHE A 85 -3.44 -0.85 11.14
C PHE A 85 -2.09 -0.89 11.87
N ARG A 86 -2.13 -0.73 13.20
CA ARG A 86 -0.95 -0.74 14.07
C ARG A 86 -1.01 -1.84 15.13
N GLY A 87 -1.95 -2.76 15.00
CA GLY A 87 -2.06 -3.86 15.95
C GLY A 87 -0.75 -4.64 15.98
N GLU A 88 -0.35 -5.00 17.19
CA GLU A 88 0.71 -5.97 17.39
C GLU A 88 0.19 -7.35 17.00
N PHE A 89 1.08 -8.18 16.49
CA PHE A 89 0.74 -9.48 15.98
C PHE A 89 1.44 -10.53 16.84
N GLU A 90 0.66 -11.23 17.67
CA GLU A 90 1.17 -12.36 18.45
C GLU A 90 1.18 -13.62 17.59
N PRO A 91 2.35 -14.29 17.41
CA PRO A 91 2.44 -15.59 16.74
C PRO A 91 1.47 -16.59 17.34
N LYS A 92 0.62 -17.19 16.50
CA LYS A 92 -0.39 -18.15 16.95
C LYS A 92 0.03 -19.60 16.76
N ASP A 93 0.74 -19.89 15.67
CA ASP A 93 1.04 -21.26 15.24
C ASP A 93 2.43 -21.36 14.58
N VAL A 94 2.91 -22.58 14.35
CA VAL A 94 4.12 -22.86 13.55
C VAL A 94 3.75 -23.84 12.45
N VAL A 95 4.01 -23.46 11.19
CA VAL A 95 3.83 -24.34 10.04
C VAL A 95 5.16 -25.02 9.73
N GLU A 96 5.15 -26.35 9.73
CA GLU A 96 6.33 -27.17 9.42
C GLU A 96 6.85 -26.84 8.01
N GLY A 97 8.16 -26.60 7.89
CA GLY A 97 8.80 -26.18 6.63
C GLY A 97 8.71 -24.69 6.29
N TYR A 98 7.86 -23.93 6.98
CA TYR A 98 7.66 -22.48 6.73
C TYR A 98 7.99 -21.60 7.94
N GLY A 99 7.96 -22.14 9.16
CA GLY A 99 8.28 -21.41 10.40
C GLY A 99 7.03 -20.90 11.13
N PRO A 100 7.17 -19.97 12.09
CA PRO A 100 6.02 -19.45 12.84
C PRO A 100 5.03 -18.76 11.90
N VAL A 101 3.78 -19.21 11.90
CA VAL A 101 2.67 -18.41 11.37
C VAL A 101 2.39 -17.35 12.41
N SER A 102 2.82 -16.15 12.07
CA SER A 102 2.72 -15.01 12.94
C SER A 102 1.26 -14.63 13.18
N TRP A 103 0.35 -14.82 12.21
CA TRP A 103 -1.10 -14.60 12.38
C TRP A 103 -1.90 -14.81 11.07
N ALA A 104 -3.23 -14.96 11.22
CA ALA A 104 -4.23 -14.83 10.16
C ALA A 104 -5.32 -13.80 10.58
N LEU A 105 -5.72 -12.90 9.67
CA LEU A 105 -6.73 -11.85 9.91
C LEU A 105 -7.75 -11.80 8.78
N PRO A 106 -9.05 -11.67 9.09
CA PRO A 106 -10.06 -11.30 8.10
C PRO A 106 -9.78 -9.88 7.56
N VAL A 107 -9.73 -9.74 6.24
CA VAL A 107 -9.48 -8.49 5.54
C VAL A 107 -10.40 -8.33 4.33
N PHE A 108 -10.48 -7.10 3.83
CA PHE A 108 -11.22 -6.75 2.63
C PHE A 108 -10.28 -6.11 1.62
N ILE A 109 -10.32 -6.59 0.38
CA ILE A 109 -9.52 -6.10 -0.75
C ILE A 109 -10.44 -5.28 -1.65
N LEU A 110 -10.04 -4.07 -2.01
CA LEU A 110 -10.77 -3.28 -3.00
C LEU A 110 -10.44 -3.80 -4.42
N GLY A 111 -11.43 -4.35 -5.10
CA GLY A 111 -11.35 -4.76 -6.49
C GLY A 111 -11.27 -3.56 -7.45
N PRO A 112 -10.83 -3.78 -8.69
CA PRO A 112 -10.69 -2.72 -9.70
C PRO A 112 -12.03 -2.13 -10.15
N ASP A 113 -13.14 -2.83 -9.89
CA ASP A 113 -14.52 -2.40 -10.10
C ASP A 113 -15.11 -1.60 -8.93
N GLY A 114 -14.33 -1.42 -7.84
CA GLY A 114 -14.78 -0.75 -6.63
C GLY A 114 -15.53 -1.66 -5.65
N GLU A 115 -15.65 -2.96 -5.93
CA GLU A 115 -16.24 -3.91 -4.99
C GLU A 115 -15.24 -4.38 -3.93
N TRP A 116 -15.72 -4.59 -2.70
CA TRP A 116 -14.92 -5.22 -1.65
C TRP A 116 -14.96 -6.75 -1.76
N ILE A 117 -13.81 -7.38 -1.67
CA ILE A 117 -13.64 -8.84 -1.70
C ILE A 117 -13.14 -9.29 -0.34
N ALA A 118 -13.89 -10.18 0.32
CA ALA A 118 -13.48 -10.80 1.57
C ALA A 118 -12.28 -11.73 1.33
N ALA A 119 -11.31 -11.65 2.24
CA ALA A 119 -10.10 -12.45 2.20
C ALA A 119 -9.55 -12.69 3.61
N THR A 120 -8.62 -13.63 3.73
CA THR A 120 -7.80 -13.81 4.93
C THR A 120 -6.35 -13.47 4.59
N ALA A 121 -5.75 -12.54 5.33
CA ALA A 121 -4.32 -12.23 5.24
C ALA A 121 -3.54 -13.07 6.26
N THR A 122 -2.45 -13.71 5.83
CA THR A 122 -1.59 -14.57 6.64
C THR A 122 -0.14 -14.13 6.52
N VAL A 123 0.53 -13.92 7.66
CA VAL A 123 1.96 -13.65 7.72
C VAL A 123 2.69 -14.88 8.24
N VAL A 124 3.76 -15.26 7.55
CA VAL A 124 4.68 -16.33 7.96
C VAL A 124 6.00 -15.67 8.31
N GLY A 125 6.47 -15.78 9.56
CA GLY A 125 7.71 -15.15 10.02
C GLY A 125 7.51 -13.82 10.77
N GLU A 126 8.49 -13.49 11.62
CA GLU A 126 8.48 -12.24 12.40
C GLU A 126 8.99 -11.08 11.55
N ASN A 127 8.35 -9.91 11.64
CA ASN A 127 8.73 -8.69 10.92
C ASN A 127 8.73 -8.79 9.39
N GLU A 128 8.01 -9.75 8.81
CA GLU A 128 7.89 -9.82 7.36
C GLU A 128 7.15 -8.61 6.77
N PRO A 129 7.76 -7.88 5.81
CA PRO A 129 7.12 -6.74 5.15
C PRO A 129 6.00 -7.18 4.20
N THR A 130 5.80 -8.47 4.02
CA THR A 130 4.82 -9.03 3.08
C THR A 130 3.97 -10.08 3.77
N ALA A 131 2.75 -10.27 3.26
CA ALA A 131 1.86 -11.32 3.72
C ALA A 131 1.18 -11.96 2.52
N LEU A 132 0.69 -13.17 2.70
CA LEU A 132 -0.16 -13.85 1.71
C LEU A 132 -1.62 -13.51 1.99
N PHE A 133 -2.45 -13.49 0.96
CA PHE A 133 -3.90 -13.49 1.15
C PHE A 133 -4.55 -14.67 0.46
N ALA A 134 -5.72 -15.06 0.95
CA ALA A 134 -6.64 -16.00 0.31
C ALA A 134 -8.02 -15.35 0.23
N ALA A 135 -8.48 -15.04 -0.99
CA ALA A 135 -9.71 -14.32 -1.26
C ALA A 135 -10.83 -15.26 -1.72
N GLU A 136 -12.07 -14.92 -1.39
CA GLU A 136 -13.26 -15.71 -1.77
C GLU A 136 -13.64 -15.59 -3.26
N ARG A 137 -13.10 -14.58 -3.95
CA ARG A 137 -13.35 -14.29 -5.37
C ARG A 137 -12.04 -13.88 -6.06
N PRO A 138 -11.95 -13.99 -7.40
CA PRO A 138 -10.76 -13.57 -8.12
C PRO A 138 -10.45 -12.08 -7.90
N VAL A 139 -9.22 -11.79 -7.46
CA VAL A 139 -8.67 -10.43 -7.48
C VAL A 139 -8.13 -10.19 -8.89
N ARG A 140 -8.84 -9.41 -9.68
CA ARG A 140 -8.48 -9.18 -11.09
C ARG A 140 -7.32 -8.20 -11.23
N GLY A 141 -6.65 -8.26 -12.39
CA GLY A 141 -5.64 -7.27 -12.78
C GLY A 141 -6.18 -5.84 -12.65
N GLY A 142 -5.32 -4.93 -12.18
CA GLY A 142 -5.68 -3.55 -11.84
C GLY A 142 -5.95 -3.31 -10.35
N ALA A 143 -5.97 -4.35 -9.51
CA ALA A 143 -6.04 -4.21 -8.06
C ALA A 143 -4.71 -3.83 -7.40
N SER A 144 -3.58 -3.93 -8.12
CA SER A 144 -2.25 -3.60 -7.60
C SER A 144 -2.17 -2.18 -7.03
N GLY A 145 -1.49 -2.03 -5.89
CA GLY A 145 -1.45 -0.78 -5.12
C GLY A 145 -2.77 -0.44 -4.42
N GLY A 146 -3.83 -1.21 -4.65
CA GLY A 146 -5.12 -1.09 -4.00
C GLY A 146 -5.07 -1.47 -2.51
N PRO A 147 -5.97 -0.91 -1.69
CA PRO A 147 -5.97 -1.11 -0.25
C PRO A 147 -6.45 -2.51 0.14
N VAL A 148 -5.81 -3.06 1.16
CA VAL A 148 -6.26 -4.23 1.93
C VAL A 148 -6.49 -3.80 3.37
N VAL A 149 -7.73 -3.86 3.82
CA VAL A 149 -8.18 -3.24 5.09
C VAL A 149 -8.82 -4.25 6.04
N THR A 150 -8.82 -3.93 7.33
CA THR A 150 -9.65 -4.63 8.32
C THR A 150 -11.13 -4.29 8.14
N GLN A 151 -12.01 -4.98 8.87
CA GLN A 151 -13.44 -4.66 8.92
C GLN A 151 -13.72 -3.20 9.33
N ASP A 152 -12.86 -2.62 10.17
CA ASP A 152 -12.95 -1.23 10.62
C ASP A 152 -12.32 -0.23 9.64
N GLY A 153 -11.89 -0.68 8.45
CA GLY A 153 -11.28 0.17 7.43
C GLY A 153 -9.82 0.54 7.69
N LEU A 154 -9.13 -0.14 8.61
CA LEU A 154 -7.71 0.11 8.87
C LEU A 154 -6.83 -0.58 7.84
N LEU A 155 -5.90 0.15 7.23
CA LEU A 155 -4.99 -0.35 6.22
C LEU A 155 -3.99 -1.36 6.80
N VAL A 156 -4.11 -2.61 6.39
CA VAL A 156 -3.19 -3.71 6.71
C VAL A 156 -2.05 -3.74 5.70
N GLY A 157 -2.37 -3.56 4.41
CA GLY A 157 -1.39 -3.61 3.34
C GLY A 157 -1.93 -3.18 1.99
N LEU A 158 -1.08 -3.26 0.98
CA LEU A 158 -1.39 -2.99 -0.42
C LEU A 158 -1.34 -4.30 -1.20
N VAL A 159 -2.22 -4.48 -2.19
CA VAL A 159 -2.09 -5.60 -3.13
C VAL A 159 -0.81 -5.40 -3.95
N SER A 160 0.07 -6.40 -3.95
CA SER A 160 1.25 -6.43 -4.83
C SER A 160 1.02 -7.36 -6.03
N SER A 161 0.54 -8.57 -5.77
CA SER A 161 0.28 -9.55 -6.82
C SER A 161 -0.91 -10.44 -6.46
N SER A 162 -1.56 -11.00 -7.47
CA SER A 162 -2.60 -12.01 -7.32
C SER A 162 -2.37 -13.12 -8.35
N HIS A 163 -2.78 -14.33 -8.00
CA HIS A 163 -2.68 -15.51 -8.84
C HIS A 163 -4.07 -16.14 -9.01
N GLU A 164 -4.24 -16.89 -10.10
CA GLU A 164 -5.44 -17.70 -10.29
C GLU A 164 -5.57 -18.76 -9.19
N ALA A 165 -6.79 -19.25 -8.98
CA ALA A 165 -7.08 -20.19 -7.90
C ALA A 165 -6.22 -21.45 -8.00
N ALA A 166 -5.70 -21.89 -6.85
CA ALA A 166 -5.26 -23.27 -6.74
C ALA A 166 -6.50 -24.17 -6.74
N ALA A 167 -6.46 -25.30 -7.45
CA ALA A 167 -7.50 -26.32 -7.32
C ALA A 167 -7.50 -26.78 -5.85
N GLY A 168 -8.60 -26.51 -5.14
CA GLY A 168 -8.83 -27.05 -3.81
C GLY A 168 -9.14 -28.54 -3.87
N ASP A 169 -9.15 -29.20 -2.71
CA ASP A 169 -9.64 -30.57 -2.59
C ASP A 169 -11.11 -30.68 -3.03
N GLU A 170 -11.54 -31.86 -3.47
CA GLU A 170 -12.92 -32.07 -3.94
C GLU A 170 -13.95 -31.63 -2.89
N GLY A 171 -14.73 -30.59 -3.21
CA GLY A 171 -15.81 -30.06 -2.37
C GLY A 171 -15.49 -28.71 -1.69
N GLU A 172 -14.25 -28.23 -1.75
CA GLU A 172 -13.89 -26.90 -1.23
C GLU A 172 -14.11 -25.79 -2.27
N ARG A 173 -14.49 -24.60 -1.81
CA ARG A 173 -14.56 -23.42 -2.69
C ARG A 173 -13.14 -22.99 -3.05
N PRO A 174 -12.84 -22.68 -4.32
CA PRO A 174 -11.51 -22.23 -4.72
C PRO A 174 -11.18 -20.91 -4.02
N LEU A 175 -10.00 -20.84 -3.43
CA LEU A 175 -9.44 -19.62 -2.88
C LEU A 175 -8.45 -19.01 -3.87
N TYR A 176 -8.49 -17.68 -3.98
CA TYR A 176 -7.62 -16.92 -4.87
C TYR A 176 -6.49 -16.31 -4.05
N HIS A 177 -5.26 -16.70 -4.37
CA HIS A 177 -4.11 -16.35 -3.57
C HIS A 177 -3.35 -15.14 -4.13
N GLY A 178 -2.69 -14.41 -3.25
CA GLY A 178 -1.82 -13.33 -3.67
C GLY A 178 -0.96 -12.82 -2.53
N LYS A 179 -0.28 -11.70 -2.79
CA LYS A 179 0.66 -11.08 -1.89
C LYS A 179 0.20 -9.67 -1.56
N ILE A 180 0.26 -9.33 -0.27
CA ILE A 180 0.15 -7.96 0.21
C ILE A 180 1.49 -7.46 0.75
N VAL A 181 1.66 -6.15 0.72
CA VAL A 181 2.83 -5.45 1.26
C VAL A 181 2.37 -4.60 2.44
N ARG A 182 3.14 -4.64 3.53
CA ARG A 182 2.85 -3.96 4.80
C ARG A 182 3.69 -2.67 4.87
N PRO A 183 3.09 -1.49 4.63
CA PRO A 183 3.87 -0.26 4.45
C PRO A 183 4.69 0.14 5.68
N LEU A 184 4.20 -0.16 6.90
CA LEU A 184 4.90 0.17 8.15
C LEU A 184 6.20 -0.62 8.36
N LEU A 185 6.43 -1.69 7.60
CA LEU A 185 7.65 -2.50 7.65
C LEU A 185 8.51 -2.35 6.38
N ALA A 186 7.89 -2.04 5.25
CA ALA A 186 8.56 -1.96 3.95
C ALA A 186 9.08 -0.55 3.60
N LEU A 187 8.44 0.51 4.09
CA LEU A 187 8.84 1.87 3.76
C LEU A 187 10.06 2.34 4.59
N PRO A 188 10.85 3.29 4.06
CA PRO A 188 11.90 3.94 4.81
C PRO A 188 11.42 4.52 6.14
N VAL A 189 12.27 4.43 7.17
CA VAL A 189 11.94 4.82 8.55
C VAL A 189 11.39 6.24 8.66
N TRP A 190 11.88 7.18 7.86
CA TRP A 190 11.43 8.57 7.89
C TRP A 190 9.96 8.72 7.42
N LEU A 191 9.54 7.96 6.41
CA LEU A 191 8.13 7.91 5.98
C LEU A 191 7.28 7.19 7.01
N VAL A 192 7.77 6.09 7.57
CA VAL A 192 7.08 5.38 8.67
C VAL A 192 6.86 6.31 9.86
N SER A 193 7.84 7.17 10.19
CA SER A 193 7.70 8.20 11.21
C SER A 193 6.56 9.17 10.88
N THR A 194 6.53 9.71 9.66
CA THR A 194 5.44 10.58 9.17
C THR A 194 4.06 9.92 9.30
N LEU A 195 3.93 8.68 8.84
CA LEU A 195 2.71 7.88 8.94
C LEU A 195 2.29 7.64 10.41
N ARG A 196 3.26 7.53 11.32
CA ARG A 196 3.02 7.32 12.74
C ARG A 196 2.56 8.58 13.46
N THR A 197 3.15 9.73 13.14
CA THR A 197 2.91 11.02 13.80
C THR A 197 1.65 11.73 13.34
N ALA A 198 1.12 11.43 12.16
CA ALA A 198 0.00 12.15 11.57
C ALA A 198 -1.39 11.91 12.21
N ARG A 199 -1.46 11.37 13.44
CA ARG A 199 -2.69 11.41 14.24
C ARG A 199 -2.86 12.80 14.86
N GLY A 200 -3.70 13.64 14.24
CA GLY A 200 -4.32 14.82 14.86
C GLY A 200 -3.40 15.84 15.55
N VAL A 201 -3.05 16.92 14.81
CA VAL A 201 -2.48 18.21 15.28
C VAL A 201 -1.00 18.18 15.76
N PRO A 202 -0.29 19.32 15.77
CA PRO A 202 0.91 19.57 14.98
C PRO A 202 2.22 19.30 15.76
N ASN A 203 3.18 18.62 15.14
CA ASN A 203 4.56 18.74 15.59
C ASN A 203 5.09 20.11 15.16
N ARG A 204 4.88 21.14 16.00
CA ARG A 204 5.80 22.28 16.07
C ARG A 204 7.13 21.76 16.58
N LEU A 205 7.99 21.30 15.69
CA LEU A 205 9.42 21.28 15.96
C LEU A 205 9.91 22.72 15.84
N ARG A 206 10.04 23.38 16.99
CA ARG A 206 10.98 24.49 17.12
C ARG A 206 12.38 23.89 17.03
N VAL A 207 13.13 24.30 16.02
CA VAL A 207 14.58 24.44 16.10
C VAL A 207 14.86 25.93 16.04
#